data_AF-A0A0G0LIP7-F1
#
_entry.id   AF-A0A0G0LIP7-F1
#
_cell.length_a   1.000
_cell.length_b   1.000
_cell.length_c   1.000
_cell.angle_alpha   90.00
_cell.angle_beta   90.00
_cell.angle_gamma   90.00
#
_symmetry.space_group_name_H-M   'P 1'
#
loop_
_entity.id
_entity.type
_entity.pdbx_description
1 polymer ?
#
loop_
_entity_poly.entity_id
_entity_poly.type
_entity_poly.pdbx_seq_one_letter_code
_entity_poly.pdbx_strand_id
1 'polypeptide(L)'
;MLTIVGIIIFKAMKGNVSPAQEEEIIPELPQSQWPAVFLIPTNNPSVNGSDGHWLDFKVQKINVPKAVSMDYLLVYSTSDGGQQGVPGTIKLTGRDVERKLLLGSESSGKFRYDAGVENGTMTITFRNGNGKSVGKLSTDFHLQSETTALTSVDGKFTYTLDKITKGVFFVTMPTFVQPDSSMYTTWSNGYGVFASDGKPHSGK
;
A
#
# COMPACT_ATOMS: atom_id res chain seq x y z
N MET A 1 -34.55 -12.35 -71.42
CA MET A 1 -35.13 -12.07 -70.09
C MET A 1 -34.06 -11.34 -69.30
N LEU A 2 -34.24 -10.03 -69.07
CA LEU A 2 -33.26 -9.17 -68.41
C LEU A 2 -33.23 -9.50 -66.91
N THR A 3 -32.08 -9.87 -66.35
CA THR A 3 -31.91 -10.03 -64.91
C THR A 3 -31.15 -8.82 -64.38
N ILE A 4 -31.85 -7.98 -63.61
CA ILE A 4 -31.28 -6.86 -62.86
C ILE A 4 -30.75 -7.44 -61.55
N VAL A 5 -29.45 -7.35 -61.29
CA VAL A 5 -28.87 -7.58 -59.97
C VAL A 5 -28.46 -6.23 -59.41
N GLY A 6 -29.24 -5.73 -58.46
CA GLY A 6 -28.96 -4.50 -57.72
C GLY A 6 -27.84 -4.72 -56.71
N ILE A 7 -26.85 -3.82 -56.69
CA ILE A 7 -25.81 -3.76 -55.66
C ILE A 7 -26.27 -2.77 -54.60
N ILE A 8 -26.47 -3.24 -53.38
CA ILE A 8 -26.71 -2.40 -52.19
C ILE A 8 -25.34 -2.05 -51.60
N ILE A 9 -24.98 -0.76 -51.61
CA ILE A 9 -23.78 -0.24 -50.96
C ILE A 9 -24.14 0.18 -49.52
N PHE A 10 -23.74 -0.61 -48.53
CA PHE A 10 -23.81 -0.21 -47.12
C PHE A 10 -22.64 0.72 -46.78
N LYS A 11 -22.94 2.00 -46.51
CA LYS A 11 -22.01 2.98 -45.96
C LYS A 11 -21.81 2.68 -44.46
N ALA A 12 -20.66 2.11 -44.09
CA ALA A 12 -20.31 1.94 -42.69
C ALA A 12 -20.08 3.31 -42.03
N MET A 13 -20.88 3.62 -41.00
CA MET A 13 -20.69 4.78 -40.13
C MET A 13 -19.40 4.61 -39.34
N LYS A 14 -18.52 5.61 -39.47
CA LYS A 14 -17.26 5.72 -38.74
C LYS A 14 -17.57 6.04 -37.28
N GLY A 15 -17.71 5.01 -36.46
CA GLY A 15 -17.73 5.15 -35.00
C GLY A 15 -16.34 5.56 -34.52
N ASN A 16 -16.26 6.65 -33.76
CA ASN A 16 -15.07 7.03 -33.01
C ASN A 16 -14.80 5.93 -31.97
N VAL A 17 -13.91 5.01 -32.30
CA VAL A 17 -13.33 4.09 -31.33
C VAL A 17 -12.29 4.90 -30.56
N SER A 18 -12.59 5.20 -29.30
CA SER A 18 -11.59 5.70 -28.36
C SER A 18 -10.40 4.74 -28.38
N PRO A 19 -9.14 5.20 -28.49
CA PRO A 19 -8.00 4.31 -28.38
C PRO A 19 -8.11 3.60 -27.04
N ALA A 20 -8.12 2.26 -27.07
CA ALA A 20 -7.92 1.46 -25.88
C ALA A 20 -6.62 1.96 -25.23
N GLN A 21 -6.71 2.35 -23.95
CA GLN A 21 -5.52 2.69 -23.17
C GLN A 21 -4.62 1.44 -23.18
N GLU A 22 -3.49 1.51 -23.87
CA GLU A 22 -2.44 0.52 -23.72
C GLU A 22 -2.10 0.45 -22.23
N GLU A 23 -2.33 -0.71 -21.61
CA GLU A 23 -1.88 -0.96 -20.25
C GLU A 23 -0.36 -0.77 -20.22
N GLU A 24 0.10 0.30 -19.55
CA GLU A 24 1.53 0.51 -19.35
C GLU A 24 2.06 -0.69 -18.55
N ILE A 25 2.86 -1.54 -19.20
CA ILE A 25 3.56 -2.63 -18.50
C ILE A 25 4.62 -1.98 -17.62
N ILE A 26 4.28 -1.76 -16.35
CA ILE A 26 5.20 -1.17 -15.39
C ILE A 26 6.17 -2.26 -14.93
N PRO A 27 7.48 -2.10 -15.15
CA PRO A 27 8.46 -3.08 -14.71
C PRO A 27 8.48 -3.16 -13.17
N GLU A 28 8.66 -4.38 -12.65
CA GLU A 28 8.99 -4.56 -11.24
C GLU A 28 10.38 -3.98 -10.96
N LEU A 29 10.54 -3.37 -9.79
CA LEU A 29 11.82 -2.79 -9.40
C LEU A 29 12.84 -3.91 -9.13
N PRO A 30 14.08 -3.85 -9.67
CA PRO A 30 15.09 -4.85 -9.39
C PRO A 30 15.54 -4.80 -7.93
N GLN A 31 15.93 -5.95 -7.37
CA GLN A 31 16.30 -6.09 -5.95
C GLN A 31 17.40 -5.12 -5.49
N SER A 32 18.37 -4.80 -6.36
CA SER A 32 19.43 -3.83 -6.07
C SER A 32 18.95 -2.39 -5.85
N GLN A 33 17.69 -2.11 -6.19
CA GLN A 33 17.05 -0.80 -6.06
C GLN A 33 15.92 -0.80 -5.02
N TRP A 34 15.63 -1.94 -4.38
CA TRP A 34 14.56 -2.02 -3.38
C TRP A 34 14.82 -1.04 -2.23
N PRO A 35 13.85 -0.16 -1.91
CA PRO A 35 13.84 0.58 -0.65
C PRO A 35 13.34 -0.31 0.48
N ALA A 36 13.43 0.18 1.72
CA ALA A 36 12.62 -0.37 2.81
C ALA A 36 11.22 0.25 2.74
N VAL A 37 10.16 -0.57 2.73
CA VAL A 37 8.75 -0.12 2.67
C VAL A 37 8.01 -0.68 3.86
N PHE A 38 7.36 0.18 4.66
CA PHE A 38 6.65 -0.29 5.84
C PHE A 38 5.53 0.65 6.29
N LEU A 39 4.63 0.09 7.09
CA LEU A 39 3.49 0.76 7.72
C LEU A 39 3.62 0.57 9.23
N ILE A 40 3.53 1.66 9.98
CA ILE A 40 3.50 1.62 11.44
C ILE A 40 2.10 2.03 11.88
N PRO A 41 1.35 1.20 12.62
CA PRO A 41 0.12 1.63 13.25
C PRO A 41 0.35 2.86 14.10
N THR A 42 -0.59 3.80 14.09
CA THR A 42 -0.46 5.05 14.83
C THR A 42 -1.85 5.51 15.21
N ASN A 43 -1.92 6.63 15.92
CA ASN A 43 -3.18 7.27 16.24
C ASN A 43 -3.15 8.75 15.89
N ASN A 44 -4.32 9.37 15.94
CA ASN A 44 -4.45 10.81 15.87
C ASN A 44 -4.86 11.30 17.27
N PRO A 45 -3.93 11.84 18.08
CA PRO A 45 -4.22 12.22 19.46
C PRO A 45 -5.27 13.34 19.56
N SER A 46 -5.54 14.05 18.46
CA SER A 46 -6.57 15.09 18.39
C SER A 46 -7.98 14.52 18.16
N VAL A 47 -8.12 13.21 17.95
CA VAL A 47 -9.39 12.55 17.63
C VAL A 47 -9.57 11.27 18.44
N ASN A 48 -10.66 11.20 19.20
CA ASN A 48 -11.00 10.02 19.99
C ASN A 48 -11.29 8.80 19.11
N GLY A 49 -10.90 7.62 19.59
CA GLY A 49 -11.16 6.35 18.90
C GLY A 49 -10.34 6.18 17.61
N SER A 50 -9.20 6.85 17.49
CA SER A 50 -8.34 6.79 16.30
C SER A 50 -7.33 5.65 16.32
N ASP A 51 -7.20 4.93 17.44
CA ASP A 51 -6.28 3.79 17.55
C ASP A 51 -6.68 2.70 16.55
N GLY A 52 -5.69 2.15 15.83
CA GLY A 52 -5.92 1.12 14.81
C GLY A 52 -6.48 1.64 13.48
N HIS A 53 -6.73 2.94 13.34
CA HIS A 53 -7.31 3.53 12.12
C HIS A 53 -6.34 4.44 11.36
N TRP A 54 -5.11 4.56 11.81
CA TRP A 54 -4.07 5.32 11.14
C TRP A 54 -2.81 4.49 10.96
N LEU A 55 -2.14 4.70 9.84
CA LEU A 55 -0.86 4.09 9.52
C LEU A 55 0.14 5.18 9.11
N ASP A 56 1.29 5.24 9.77
CA ASP A 56 2.43 5.98 9.25
C ASP A 56 3.10 5.13 8.18
N PHE A 57 2.89 5.51 6.92
CA PHE A 57 3.54 4.94 5.76
C PHE A 57 4.92 5.55 5.57
N LYS A 58 5.94 4.70 5.58
CA LYS A 58 7.33 5.11 5.39
C LYS A 58 8.00 4.32 4.27
N VAL A 59 8.84 5.04 3.53
CA VAL A 59 9.80 4.45 2.59
C VAL A 59 11.16 5.00 2.94
N GLN A 60 12.15 4.13 3.18
CA GLN A 60 13.52 4.52 3.51
C GLN A 60 14.51 4.00 2.47
N LYS A 61 15.69 4.62 2.42
CA LYS A 61 16.84 4.15 1.62
C LYS A 61 16.52 4.10 0.11
N ILE A 62 15.66 4.99 -0.37
CA ILE A 62 15.28 5.06 -1.79
C ILE A 62 16.56 5.19 -2.63
N ASN A 63 16.67 4.30 -3.63
CA ASN A 63 17.81 4.22 -4.54
C ASN A 63 17.36 3.93 -5.98
N VAL A 64 16.25 4.54 -6.41
CA VAL A 64 15.68 4.33 -7.74
C VAL A 64 16.20 5.41 -8.70
N PRO A 65 17.08 5.08 -9.66
CA PRO A 65 17.67 6.07 -10.54
C PRO A 65 16.60 6.78 -11.38
N LYS A 66 16.78 8.10 -11.57
CA LYS A 66 15.88 8.97 -12.37
C LYS A 66 14.47 9.15 -11.79
N ALA A 67 14.14 8.53 -10.65
CA ALA A 67 12.87 8.78 -9.99
C ALA A 67 12.85 10.19 -9.40
N VAL A 68 11.78 10.94 -9.68
CA VAL A 68 11.55 12.29 -9.12
C VAL A 68 10.24 12.36 -8.35
N SER A 69 9.35 11.38 -8.53
CA SER A 69 8.13 11.22 -7.76
C SER A 69 7.83 9.75 -7.50
N MET A 70 6.96 9.51 -6.53
CA MET A 70 6.43 8.21 -6.18
C MET A 70 4.93 8.33 -5.97
N ASP A 71 4.16 7.54 -6.70
CA ASP A 71 2.75 7.30 -6.38
C ASP A 71 2.68 6.16 -5.38
N TYR A 72 1.70 6.22 -4.48
CA TYR A 72 1.36 5.12 -3.59
C TYR A 72 -0.14 4.85 -3.64
N LEU A 73 -0.50 3.60 -3.39
CA LEU A 73 -1.87 3.17 -3.22
C LEU A 73 -1.89 2.10 -2.12
N LEU A 74 -2.53 2.44 -1.00
CA LEU A 74 -2.94 1.46 -0.01
C LEU A 74 -4.32 0.95 -0.41
N VAL A 75 -4.48 -0.36 -0.48
CA VAL A 75 -5.76 -1.04 -0.67
C VAL A 75 -6.02 -1.93 0.52
N TYR A 76 -7.23 -1.94 1.06
CA TYR A 76 -7.60 -2.82 2.17
C TYR A 76 -9.05 -3.25 2.11
N SER A 77 -9.34 -4.38 2.77
CA SER A 77 -10.69 -4.93 2.88
C SER A 77 -11.38 -4.41 4.16
N THR A 78 -12.69 -4.25 4.09
CA THR A 78 -13.53 -3.82 5.23
C THR A 78 -14.51 -4.92 5.64
N SER A 79 -15.01 -4.88 6.88
CA SER A 79 -15.91 -5.92 7.42
C SER A 79 -17.24 -6.08 6.67
N ASP A 80 -17.66 -5.06 5.93
CA ASP A 80 -18.87 -5.10 5.09
C ASP A 80 -18.63 -5.73 3.70
N GLY A 81 -17.44 -6.26 3.46
CA GLY A 81 -17.04 -6.89 2.20
C GLY A 81 -16.62 -5.89 1.12
N GLY A 82 -16.53 -4.60 1.45
CA GLY A 82 -16.00 -3.56 0.58
C GLY A 82 -14.47 -3.59 0.48
N GLN A 83 -13.95 -2.92 -0.54
CA GLN A 83 -12.53 -2.61 -0.70
C GLN A 83 -12.37 -1.10 -0.74
N GLN A 84 -11.43 -0.57 0.02
CA GLN A 84 -11.11 0.85 0.09
C GLN A 84 -9.71 1.11 -0.44
N GLY A 85 -9.48 2.36 -0.85
CA GLY A 85 -8.22 2.79 -1.44
C GLY A 85 -7.77 4.15 -0.92
N VAL A 86 -6.50 4.26 -0.54
CA VAL A 86 -5.86 5.54 -0.18
C VAL A 86 -4.74 5.83 -1.19
N PRO A 87 -5.04 6.51 -2.30
CA PRO A 87 -4.04 6.93 -3.27
C PRO A 87 -3.31 8.18 -2.81
N GLY A 88 -2.09 8.37 -3.30
CA GLY A 88 -1.42 9.66 -3.23
C GLY A 88 -0.15 9.72 -4.06
N THR A 89 0.39 10.93 -4.18
CA THR A 89 1.61 11.22 -4.95
C THR A 89 2.57 12.06 -4.12
N ILE A 90 3.85 11.73 -4.22
CA ILE A 90 4.92 12.35 -3.44
C ILE A 90 6.03 12.78 -4.39
N LYS A 91 6.43 14.06 -4.33
CA LYS A 91 7.67 14.52 -4.96
C LYS A 91 8.86 14.04 -4.12
N LEU A 92 9.84 13.41 -4.76
CA LEU A 92 11.03 12.91 -4.10
C LEU A 92 12.05 14.03 -3.98
N THR A 93 12.30 14.48 -2.76
CA THR A 93 13.31 15.49 -2.42
C THR A 93 14.48 14.90 -1.62
N GLY A 94 14.40 13.62 -1.27
CA GLY A 94 15.38 12.91 -0.45
C GLY A 94 15.24 11.41 -0.62
N ARG A 95 15.92 10.66 0.26
CA ARG A 95 15.93 9.18 0.22
C ARG A 95 14.87 8.54 1.09
N ASP A 96 14.19 9.34 1.90
CA ASP A 96 13.19 8.87 2.85
C ASP A 96 11.90 9.68 2.67
N VAL A 97 10.78 9.00 2.88
CA VAL A 97 9.43 9.53 2.70
C VAL A 97 8.56 9.06 3.85
N GLU A 98 7.68 9.94 4.31
CA GLU A 98 6.71 9.66 5.35
C GLU A 98 5.35 10.28 5.02
N ARG A 99 4.27 9.52 5.21
CA ARG A 99 2.89 9.96 5.09
C ARG A 99 2.03 9.29 6.15
N LYS A 100 1.04 10.03 6.64
CA LYS A 100 0.03 9.51 7.54
C LYS A 100 -1.21 9.12 6.72
N LEU A 101 -1.63 7.86 6.82
CA LEU A 101 -2.73 7.30 6.05
C LEU A 101 -3.90 6.98 6.99
N LEU A 102 -5.10 7.35 6.57
CA LEU A 102 -6.35 7.09 7.28
C LEU A 102 -7.02 5.84 6.71
N LEU A 103 -7.37 4.89 7.57
CA LEU A 103 -8.24 3.75 7.27
C LEU A 103 -9.70 4.18 7.46
N GLY A 104 -10.19 4.94 6.49
CA GLY A 104 -11.49 5.59 6.57
C GLY A 104 -11.60 6.78 5.64
N SER A 105 -12.50 7.71 6.00
CA SER A 105 -12.73 8.94 5.27
C SER A 105 -12.72 10.14 6.21
N GLU A 106 -12.19 11.26 5.73
CA GLU A 106 -12.28 12.56 6.38
C GLU A 106 -13.11 13.51 5.50
N SER A 107 -14.08 14.21 6.08
CA SER A 107 -14.79 15.30 5.43
C SER A 107 -14.97 16.47 6.39
N SER A 108 -14.42 17.63 6.03
CA SER A 108 -14.52 18.86 6.83
C SER A 108 -14.06 18.66 8.30
N GLY A 109 -12.96 17.93 8.51
CA GLY A 109 -12.43 17.60 9.84
C GLY A 109 -13.22 16.57 10.63
N LYS A 110 -14.27 15.96 10.04
CA LYS A 110 -14.99 14.83 10.63
C LYS A 110 -14.43 13.51 10.10
N PHE A 111 -14.06 12.63 11.00
CA PHE A 111 -13.49 11.32 10.69
C PHE A 111 -14.54 10.24 10.79
N ARG A 112 -14.60 9.39 9.77
CA ARG A 112 -15.31 8.12 9.79
C ARG A 112 -14.28 7.02 9.57
N TYR A 113 -14.18 6.10 10.50
CA TYR A 113 -13.26 4.98 10.43
C TYR A 113 -13.93 3.76 9.83
N ASP A 114 -13.18 3.02 9.02
CA ASP A 114 -13.65 1.75 8.49
C ASP A 114 -13.42 0.63 9.51
N ALA A 115 -14.39 -0.28 9.63
CA ALA A 115 -14.36 -1.38 10.58
C ALA A 115 -13.76 -2.66 9.97
N GLY A 116 -13.15 -3.49 10.82
CA GLY A 116 -12.62 -4.80 10.46
C GLY A 116 -11.49 -4.78 9.44
N VAL A 117 -10.68 -3.72 9.43
CA VAL A 117 -9.49 -3.67 8.59
C VAL A 117 -8.41 -4.55 9.22
N GLU A 118 -8.18 -5.71 8.62
CA GLU A 118 -7.16 -6.67 9.08
C GLU A 118 -6.00 -6.76 8.09
N ASN A 119 -6.25 -6.67 6.79
CA ASN A 119 -5.21 -6.84 5.79
C ASN A 119 -5.42 -5.95 4.57
N GLY A 120 -4.36 -5.85 3.78
CA GLY A 120 -4.37 -5.15 2.52
C GLY A 120 -3.00 -5.12 1.87
N THR A 121 -2.88 -4.33 0.81
CA THR A 121 -1.68 -4.21 -0.01
C THR A 121 -1.26 -2.75 -0.10
N MET A 122 0.02 -2.48 0.17
CA MET A 122 0.67 -1.22 -0.14
C MET A 122 1.43 -1.37 -1.45
N THR A 123 1.08 -0.54 -2.44
CA THR A 123 1.78 -0.46 -3.72
C THR A 123 2.43 0.90 -3.87
N ILE A 124 3.69 0.91 -4.28
CA ILE A 124 4.44 2.12 -4.65
C ILE A 124 4.89 2.05 -6.11
N THR A 125 4.78 3.17 -6.83
CA THR A 125 5.23 3.29 -8.23
C THR A 125 6.12 4.52 -8.36
N PHE A 126 7.39 4.31 -8.68
CA PHE A 126 8.34 5.39 -8.94
C PHE A 126 8.17 5.93 -10.36
N ARG A 127 8.23 7.25 -10.52
CA ARG A 127 8.13 7.93 -11.82
C ARG A 127 9.29 8.89 -12.07
N ASN A 128 9.68 9.02 -13.33
CA ASN A 128 10.71 9.97 -13.76
C ASN A 128 10.14 11.37 -14.06
N GLY A 129 11.02 12.30 -14.44
CA GLY A 129 10.67 13.69 -14.78
C GLY A 129 9.64 13.87 -15.91
N ASN A 130 9.43 12.84 -16.73
CA ASN A 130 8.43 12.85 -17.81
C ASN A 130 7.11 12.19 -17.38
N GLY A 131 6.98 11.79 -16.11
CA GLY A 131 5.82 11.07 -15.58
C GLY A 131 5.78 9.58 -15.92
N LYS A 132 6.78 9.03 -16.62
CA LYS A 132 6.83 7.60 -16.97
C LYS A 132 7.20 6.77 -15.74
N SER A 133 6.54 5.62 -15.59
CA SER A 133 6.84 4.65 -14.53
C SER A 133 8.23 4.05 -14.73
N VAL A 134 9.06 4.04 -13.69
CA VAL A 134 10.43 3.48 -13.71
C VAL A 134 10.60 2.26 -12.81
N GLY A 135 9.60 1.93 -12.00
CA GLY A 135 9.57 0.71 -11.20
C GLY A 135 8.39 0.70 -10.25
N LYS A 136 7.90 -0.50 -9.91
CA LYS A 136 6.83 -0.72 -8.93
C LYS A 136 7.27 -1.75 -7.89
N LEU A 137 6.74 -1.61 -6.67
CA LEU A 137 6.74 -2.64 -5.64
C LEU A 137 5.39 -2.72 -4.95
N SER A 138 5.00 -3.92 -4.52
CA SER A 138 3.78 -4.18 -3.77
C SER A 138 4.08 -5.11 -2.61
N THR A 139 3.57 -4.79 -1.42
CA THR A 139 3.73 -5.61 -0.21
C THR A 139 2.42 -5.66 0.55
N ASP A 140 2.08 -6.85 1.06
CA ASP A 140 0.89 -7.05 1.87
C ASP A 140 1.17 -6.77 3.33
N PHE A 141 0.18 -6.23 4.04
CA PHE A 141 0.24 -5.98 5.47
C PHE A 141 -0.87 -6.70 6.21
N HIS A 142 -0.57 -7.11 7.44
CA HIS A 142 -1.53 -7.69 8.37
C HIS A 142 -1.57 -6.86 9.66
N LEU A 143 -2.62 -6.07 9.82
CA LEU A 143 -2.96 -5.29 11.01
C LEU A 143 -3.67 -6.19 12.03
N GLN A 144 -3.07 -6.31 13.21
CA GLN A 144 -3.46 -7.26 14.25
C GLN A 144 -3.48 -6.56 15.62
N SER A 145 -4.37 -6.98 16.51
CA SER A 145 -4.42 -6.52 17.90
C SER A 145 -5.02 -7.63 18.78
N GLU A 146 -4.87 -7.50 20.10
CA GLU A 146 -5.48 -8.42 21.08
C GLU A 146 -5.15 -9.91 20.86
N THR A 147 -3.98 -10.20 20.28
CA THR A 147 -3.47 -11.55 19.98
C THR A 147 -2.00 -11.66 20.38
N THR A 148 -1.51 -12.89 20.59
CA THR A 148 -0.07 -13.16 20.74
C THR A 148 0.60 -13.53 19.43
N ALA A 149 -0.14 -14.10 18.47
CA ALA A 149 0.42 -14.55 17.20
C ALA A 149 0.32 -13.42 16.17
N LEU A 150 1.46 -12.85 15.79
CA LEU A 150 1.57 -11.83 14.75
C LEU A 150 2.07 -12.49 13.46
N THR A 151 1.21 -12.62 12.46
CA THR A 151 1.50 -13.37 11.23
C THR A 151 1.56 -12.46 10.01
N SER A 152 2.34 -12.84 9.00
CA SER A 152 2.24 -12.24 7.66
C SER A 152 1.03 -12.80 6.91
N VAL A 153 0.49 -12.02 5.96
CA VAL A 153 -0.65 -12.43 5.12
C VAL A 153 -0.36 -13.72 4.33
N ASP A 154 0.88 -13.88 3.86
CA ASP A 154 1.31 -15.06 3.11
C ASP A 154 1.62 -16.29 3.98
N GLY A 155 1.47 -16.18 5.30
CA GLY A 155 1.70 -17.27 6.25
C GLY A 155 3.14 -17.72 6.40
N LYS A 156 4.12 -17.01 5.81
CA LYS A 156 5.54 -17.40 5.86
C LYS A 156 6.28 -16.86 7.07
N PHE A 157 5.69 -15.90 7.78
CA PHE A 157 6.27 -15.30 8.96
C PHE A 157 5.28 -15.33 10.13
N THR A 158 5.80 -15.63 11.31
CA THR A 158 5.06 -15.53 12.57
C THR A 158 6.00 -15.07 13.66
N TYR A 159 5.57 -14.11 14.45
CA TYR A 159 6.19 -13.69 15.69
C TYR A 159 5.19 -13.86 16.83
N THR A 160 5.56 -14.61 17.86
CA THR A 160 4.70 -14.90 19.00
C THR A 160 5.13 -14.04 20.17
N LEU A 161 4.29 -13.06 20.52
CA LEU A 161 4.43 -12.25 21.73
C LEU A 161 4.35 -13.13 22.98
N ASP A 162 5.14 -12.79 24.01
CA ASP A 162 5.09 -13.50 25.30
C ASP A 162 3.72 -13.37 26.00
N LYS A 163 2.98 -12.30 25.71
CA LYS A 163 1.64 -12.02 26.23
C LYS A 163 0.87 -11.10 25.29
N ILE A 164 -0.46 -11.08 25.44
CA ILE A 164 -1.32 -10.11 24.76
C ILE A 164 -1.01 -8.70 25.27
N THR A 165 -0.74 -7.78 24.36
CA THR A 165 -0.54 -6.36 24.66
C THR A 165 -1.83 -5.59 24.35
N LYS A 166 -2.61 -5.29 25.39
CA LYS A 166 -3.91 -4.60 25.25
C LYS A 166 -3.76 -3.20 24.67
N GLY A 167 -4.64 -2.85 23.73
CA GLY A 167 -4.70 -1.53 23.11
C GLY A 167 -3.51 -1.20 22.21
N VAL A 168 -2.67 -2.19 21.88
CA VAL A 168 -1.57 -2.02 20.93
C VAL A 168 -1.91 -2.75 19.64
N PHE A 169 -1.73 -2.03 18.53
CA PHE A 169 -1.90 -2.55 17.20
C PHE A 169 -0.54 -2.86 16.59
N PHE A 170 -0.48 -3.94 15.82
CA PHE A 170 0.72 -4.41 15.17
C PHE A 170 0.49 -4.54 13.68
N VAL A 171 1.44 -4.11 12.87
CA VAL A 171 1.52 -4.50 11.46
C VAL A 171 2.65 -5.48 11.28
N THR A 172 2.35 -6.59 10.62
CA THR A 172 3.33 -7.56 10.14
C THR A 172 3.36 -7.52 8.62
N MET A 173 4.53 -7.33 8.01
CA MET A 173 4.66 -7.22 6.55
C MET A 173 6.08 -7.48 6.04
N PRO A 174 6.25 -7.94 4.78
CA PRO A 174 7.52 -7.83 4.07
C PRO A 174 7.94 -6.37 3.90
N THR A 175 9.24 -6.11 4.07
CA THR A 175 9.81 -4.76 4.01
C THR A 175 10.80 -4.55 2.86
N PHE A 176 11.08 -5.61 2.09
CA PHE A 176 12.13 -5.73 1.06
C PHE A 176 13.55 -5.57 1.61
N VAL A 177 13.88 -4.40 2.12
CA VAL A 177 15.15 -4.09 2.79
C VAL A 177 14.87 -3.82 4.26
N GLN A 178 15.82 -4.17 5.13
CA GLN A 178 15.73 -3.89 6.56
C GLN A 178 15.50 -2.38 6.81
N PRO A 179 14.40 -1.99 7.48
CA PRO A 179 14.21 -0.62 7.96
C PRO A 179 15.27 -0.24 8.99
N ASP A 180 15.36 1.03 9.35
CA ASP A 180 16.24 1.42 10.46
C ASP A 180 15.79 0.76 11.77
N SER A 181 16.75 0.36 12.61
CA SER A 181 16.49 -0.49 13.78
C SER A 181 15.58 0.13 14.83
N SER A 182 15.37 1.45 14.80
CA SER A 182 14.43 2.15 15.68
C SER A 182 12.98 2.07 15.20
N MET A 183 12.72 1.57 13.99
CA MET A 183 11.39 1.61 13.38
C MET A 183 10.56 0.37 13.67
N TYR A 184 11.19 -0.77 13.96
CA TYR A 184 10.51 -2.06 14.14
C TYR A 184 10.63 -2.60 15.56
N THR A 185 9.66 -3.40 15.96
CA THR A 185 9.71 -4.24 17.16
C THR A 185 10.64 -5.43 16.94
N THR A 186 10.50 -6.10 15.79
CA THR A 186 11.41 -7.16 15.34
C THR A 186 11.51 -7.13 13.82
N TRP A 187 12.65 -7.58 13.29
CA TRP A 187 12.86 -7.77 11.87
C TRP A 187 13.67 -9.04 11.64
N SER A 188 13.14 -9.96 10.87
CA SER A 188 13.85 -11.18 10.45
C SER A 188 13.27 -11.74 9.16
N ASN A 189 14.12 -12.41 8.38
CA ASN A 189 13.75 -13.03 7.11
C ASN A 189 13.04 -12.08 6.11
N GLY A 190 13.33 -10.77 6.16
CA GLY A 190 12.71 -9.76 5.30
C GLY A 190 11.37 -9.20 5.78
N TYR A 191 10.84 -9.71 6.89
CA TYR A 191 9.59 -9.26 7.51
C TYR A 191 9.87 -8.36 8.70
N GLY A 192 9.07 -7.30 8.84
CA GLY A 192 9.06 -6.42 10.00
C GLY A 192 7.75 -6.55 10.78
N VAL A 193 7.85 -6.42 12.10
CA VAL A 193 6.71 -6.19 13.00
C VAL A 193 6.81 -4.77 13.54
N PHE A 194 5.73 -4.01 13.43
CA PHE A 194 5.65 -2.59 13.78
C PHE A 194 4.52 -2.36 14.77
N ALA A 195 4.80 -1.76 15.92
CA ALA A 195 3.82 -1.57 17.01
C ALA A 195 3.35 -0.11 17.13
N SER A 196 2.07 0.09 17.47
CA SER A 196 1.46 1.42 17.58
C SER A 196 2.01 2.30 18.69
N ASP A 197 2.63 1.70 19.70
CA ASP A 197 3.22 2.42 20.83
C ASP A 197 4.70 2.72 20.65
N GLY A 198 5.30 2.30 19.53
CA GLY A 198 6.72 2.49 19.22
C GLY A 198 7.67 1.78 20.19
N LYS A 199 7.17 0.83 20.99
CA LYS A 199 7.98 0.13 22.00
C LYS A 199 8.42 -1.25 21.51
N PRO A 200 9.53 -1.77 22.06
CA PRO A 200 9.86 -3.18 21.93
C PRO A 200 8.80 -4.04 22.64
N HIS A 201 8.42 -5.16 22.03
CA HIS A 201 7.56 -6.19 22.61
C HIS A 201 8.26 -7.54 22.51
N SER A 202 8.48 -8.19 23.65
CA SER A 202 9.18 -9.46 23.75
C SER A 202 8.37 -10.63 23.18
N GLY A 203 9.06 -11.55 22.55
CA GLY A 203 8.47 -12.67 21.81
C GLY A 203 9.51 -13.42 20.98
N LYS A 204 9.05 -14.39 20.17
CA LYS A 204 9.90 -15.24 19.33
C LYS A 204 9.25 -15.62 18.00
#